data_AF-A0A1I2V0L9-F1
#
_entry.id   AF-A0A1I2V0L9-F1
#
_cell.length_a   1.000
_cell.length_b   1.000
_cell.length_c   1.000
_cell.angle_alpha   90.00
_cell.angle_beta   90.00
_cell.angle_gamma   90.00
#
_symmetry.space_group_name_H-M   'P 1'
#
loop_
_entity.id
_entity.type
_entity.pdbx_description
1 polymer ?
#
loop_
_entity_poly.entity_id
_entity_poly.type
_entity_poly.pdbx_seq_one_letter_code
_entity_poly.pdbx_strand_id
1 'polypeptide(L)' 'MFNFFKKKEEPSRHVAAEHTNLPLDDFMTRLVAQELPVLDSADRKRIYELLREYEGPIISSQEQLPEEVRQIMDL' A
#
# COMPACT_ATOMS: atom_id res chain seq x y z
N MET A 1 -20.84 34.09 21.36
CA MET A 1 -20.22 33.86 20.04
C MET A 1 -19.27 32.69 20.23
N PHE A 2 -19.70 31.47 19.94
CA PHE A 2 -18.92 30.26 20.22
C PHE A 2 -18.17 29.85 18.95
N ASN A 3 -16.83 29.93 19.00
CA ASN A 3 -15.97 29.48 17.91
C ASN A 3 -16.03 27.95 17.80
N PHE A 4 -16.65 27.47 16.72
CA PHE A 4 -16.55 26.09 16.26
C PHE A 4 -15.19 25.89 15.58
N PHE A 5 -14.14 25.64 16.37
CA PHE A 5 -12.93 25.02 15.83
C PHE A 5 -13.21 23.53 15.66
N LYS A 6 -13.73 23.17 14.47
CA LYS A 6 -13.82 21.79 14.02
C LYS A 6 -12.39 21.27 13.88
N LYS A 7 -11.94 20.50 14.87
CA LYS A 7 -10.66 19.77 14.83
C LYS A 7 -10.73 18.89 13.58
N LYS A 8 -9.86 19.13 12.59
CA LYS A 8 -9.74 18.23 11.44
C LYS A 8 -9.29 16.89 12.02
N GLU A 9 -10.16 15.90 11.98
CA GLU A 9 -9.82 14.53 12.32
C GLU A 9 -8.68 14.14 11.37
N GLU A 10 -7.49 13.90 11.93
CA GLU A 10 -6.43 13.30 11.13
C GLU A 10 -6.95 11.94 10.67
N PRO A 11 -6.81 11.60 9.37
CA PRO A 11 -7.27 10.32 8.89
C PRO A 11 -6.62 9.25 9.75
N SER A 12 -7.43 8.40 10.37
CA SER A 12 -6.95 7.28 11.17
C SER A 12 -6.01 6.45 10.30
N ARG A 13 -4.70 6.57 10.51
CA ARG A 13 -3.72 5.72 9.84
C ARG A 13 -3.99 4.29 10.27
N HIS A 14 -4.10 3.38 9.31
CA HIS A 14 -4.37 1.99 9.63
C HIS A 14 -3.08 1.31 10.09
N VAL A 15 -3.17 0.39 11.05
CA VAL A 15 -2.00 -0.31 11.64
C VAL A 15 -1.09 -0.93 10.58
N ALA A 16 -1.64 -1.44 9.48
CA ALA A 16 -0.85 -2.00 8.37
C ALA A 16 0.05 -0.93 7.71
N ALA A 17 -0.47 0.29 7.51
CA ALA A 17 0.28 1.41 6.95
C ALA A 17 1.27 2.01 7.95
N GLU A 18 1.03 1.87 9.26
CA GLU A 18 1.96 2.34 10.30
C GLU A 18 3.23 1.47 10.41
N HIS A 19 3.15 0.20 10.01
CA HIS A 19 4.26 -0.76 10.14
C HIS A 19 4.84 -1.22 8.80
N THR A 20 4.39 -0.66 7.68
CA THR A 20 4.95 -0.98 6.36
C THR A 20 6.30 -0.29 6.16
N ASN A 21 7.24 -0.99 5.54
CA ASN A 21 8.51 -0.44 5.07
C ASN A 21 8.57 -0.39 3.53
N LEU A 22 7.44 -0.61 2.87
CA LEU A 22 7.31 -0.58 1.42
C LEU A 22 6.89 0.82 0.94
N PRO A 23 7.19 1.20 -0.32
CA PRO A 23 6.85 2.50 -0.88
C PRO A 23 5.36 2.57 -1.28
N LEU A 24 4.45 2.22 -0.37
CA LEU A 24 3.00 2.21 -0.56
C LEU A 24 2.34 3.22 0.38
N ASP A 25 1.30 3.90 -0.09
CA ASP A 25 0.45 4.70 0.80
C ASP A 25 -0.49 3.82 1.65
N ASP A 26 -1.31 4.43 2.50
CA ASP A 26 -2.23 3.69 3.38
C ASP A 26 -3.23 2.81 2.60
N PHE A 27 -3.73 3.31 1.47
CA PHE A 27 -4.70 2.60 0.65
C PHE A 27 -4.05 1.39 -0.03
N MET A 28 -2.93 1.60 -0.72
CA MET A 28 -2.20 0.56 -1.42
C MET A 28 -1.62 -0.47 -0.47
N THR A 29 -1.15 -0.05 0.72
CA THR A 29 -0.68 -0.99 1.75
C THR A 29 -1.78 -1.96 2.16
N ARG A 30 -3.01 -1.47 2.36
CA ARG A 30 -4.15 -2.33 2.72
C ARG A 30 -4.57 -3.24 1.57
N LEU A 31 -4.62 -2.71 0.36
CA LEU A 31 -4.95 -3.50 -0.83
C LEU A 31 -3.96 -4.65 -0.99
N VAL A 32 -2.65 -4.36 -1.01
CA VAL A 32 -1.62 -5.39 -1.14
C VAL A 32 -1.68 -6.39 0.02
N ALA A 33 -1.89 -5.92 1.26
CA ALA A 33 -2.02 -6.82 2.42
C ALA A 33 -3.23 -7.76 2.34
N GLN A 34 -4.31 -7.37 1.66
CA GLN A 34 -5.50 -8.20 1.45
C GLN A 34 -5.31 -9.24 0.34
N GLU A 35 -4.57 -8.90 -0.71
CA GLU A 35 -4.32 -9.80 -1.85
C GLU A 35 -3.20 -10.83 -1.58
N LEU A 36 -2.16 -10.48 -0.83
CA LEU A 36 -1.03 -11.40 -0.59
C LEU A 36 -1.42 -12.81 -0.07
N PRO A 37 -2.41 -12.98 0.83
CA PRO A 37 -2.82 -14.31 1.29
C PRO A 37 -3.37 -15.24 0.21
N VAL A 38 -3.96 -14.71 -0.88
CA VAL A 38 -4.52 -15.54 -1.96
C VAL A 38 -3.44 -16.05 -2.92
N LEU A 39 -2.30 -15.35 -2.98
CA LEU A 39 -1.16 -15.72 -3.81
C LEU A 39 -0.36 -16.88 -3.22
N ASP A 40 0.34 -17.60 -4.09
CA ASP A 40 1.27 -18.64 -3.65
C ASP A 40 2.51 -18.04 -2.97
N SER A 41 3.35 -18.91 -2.37
CA SER A 41 4.54 -18.45 -1.67
C SER A 41 5.61 -17.82 -2.57
N ALA A 42 5.71 -18.27 -3.82
CA ALA A 42 6.70 -17.77 -4.77
C ALA A 42 6.31 -16.37 -5.26
N ASP A 43 5.05 -16.19 -5.64
CA ASP A 43 4.48 -14.93 -6.09
C ASP A 43 4.55 -13.86 -4.99
N ARG A 44 4.17 -14.20 -3.76
CA ARG A 44 4.34 -13.29 -2.61
C ARG A 44 5.77 -12.84 -2.43
N LYS A 45 6.73 -13.78 -2.51
CA LYS A 45 8.16 -13.46 -2.36
C LYS A 45 8.60 -12.50 -3.46
N ARG A 46 8.17 -12.75 -4.70
CA ARG A 46 8.51 -11.92 -5.85
C ARG A 46 7.95 -10.50 -5.71
N ILE A 47 6.70 -10.34 -5.29
CA ILE A 47 6.11 -9.02 -5.02
C ILE A 47 6.94 -8.26 -3.96
N TYR A 48 7.30 -8.91 -2.85
CA TYR A 48 8.09 -8.23 -1.82
C TYR A 48 9.48 -7.81 -2.31
N GLU A 49 10.13 -8.61 -3.16
CA GLU A 49 11.40 -8.23 -3.80
C GLU A 49 11.22 -6.98 -4.66
N LEU A 50 10.25 -7.01 -5.58
CA LEU A 50 9.95 -5.89 -6.48
C LEU A 50 9.61 -4.59 -5.75
N LEU A 51 8.79 -4.67 -4.69
CA LEU A 51 8.42 -3.50 -3.90
C LEU A 51 9.57 -2.98 -3.02
N ARG A 52 10.50 -3.84 -2.59
CA ARG A 52 11.69 -3.42 -1.83
C ARG A 52 12.76 -2.77 -2.71
N GLU A 53 12.89 -3.24 -3.95
CA GLU A 53 13.85 -2.73 -4.94
C GLU A 53 13.33 -1.50 -5.69
N TYR A 54 12.07 -1.12 -5.49
CA TYR A 54 11.47 0.01 -6.16
C TYR A 54 12.01 1.35 -5.61
N GLU A 55 12.73 2.09 -6.45
CA GLU A 55 13.34 3.39 -6.13
C GLU A 55 12.48 4.61 -6.53
N GLY A 56 11.18 4.41 -6.80
CA GLY A 56 10.27 5.47 -7.24
C GLY A 56 9.51 6.20 -6.12
N PRO A 57 8.55 7.08 -6.46
CA PRO A 57 7.71 7.77 -5.49
C PRO A 57 6.74 6.80 -4.79
N ILE A 58 6.18 7.22 -3.66
CA ILE A 58 5.13 6.47 -2.96
C ILE A 58 4.00 6.11 -3.92
N ILE A 59 3.70 4.81 -4.02
CA ILE A 59 2.66 4.25 -4.86
C ILE A 59 1.32 4.50 -4.17
N SER A 60 0.47 5.28 -4.82
CA SER A 60 -0.87 5.66 -4.33
C SER A 60 -2.01 5.15 -5.20
N SER A 61 -1.71 4.41 -6.26
CA SER A 61 -2.71 3.79 -7.14
C SER A 61 -2.16 2.52 -7.78
N GLN A 62 -3.05 1.69 -8.33
CA GLN A 62 -2.68 0.41 -8.95
C GLN A 62 -1.78 0.62 -10.18
N GLU A 63 -2.04 1.65 -10.98
CA GLU A 63 -1.31 1.96 -12.22
C GLU A 63 0.16 2.32 -11.96
N GLN A 64 0.48 2.77 -10.74
CA GLN A 64 1.83 3.11 -10.32
C GLN A 64 2.64 1.89 -9.85
N LEU A 65 2.01 0.73 -9.65
CA LEU A 65 2.73 -0.50 -9.32
C LEU A 65 3.66 -0.90 -10.46
N PRO A 66 4.83 -1.49 -10.15
CA PRO A 66 5.66 -2.15 -11.15
C PRO A 66 4.82 -3.11 -11.99
N GLU A 67 5.04 -3.11 -13.31
CA GLU A 67 4.26 -3.91 -14.27
C GLU A 67 4.15 -5.38 -13.85
N GLU A 68 5.25 -5.98 -13.40
CA GLU A 68 5.28 -7.37 -12.95
C GLU A 68 4.41 -7.60 -11.69
N VAL A 69 4.33 -6.63 -10.78
CA VAL A 69 3.45 -6.72 -9.59
C VAL A 69 1.98 -6.71 -10.02
N ARG A 70 1.60 -5.83 -10.97
CA ARG A 70 0.22 -5.81 -11.51
C ARG A 70 -0.17 -7.14 -12.14
N GLN A 71 0.74 -7.74 -12.91
CA GLN A 71 0.50 -9.02 -13.57
C GLN A 71 0.33 -10.17 -12.58
N ILE A 72 1.15 -10.22 -11.52
CA ILE A 72 1.03 -11.25 -10.48
C ILE A 72 -0.29 -11.08 -9.70
N MET A 73 -0.71 -9.84 -9.45
CA MET A 73 -1.91 -9.54 -8.67
C MET A 73 -3.20 -9.48 -9.49
N ASP A 74 -3.13 -9.61 -10.83
CA ASP A 74 -4.27 -9.47 -11.76
C ASP A 74 -5.02 -8.12 -11.61
N LEU A 75 -4.26 -7.02 -11.53
CA LEU A 75 -4.75 -5.64 -11.32
C LEU A 75 -4.65 -4.75 -12.58
#